data_AF-A0A9N9GGE5-F1
#
_entry.id   AF-A0A9N9GGE5-F1
#
_cell.length_a   1.000
_cell.length_b   1.000
_cell.length_c   1.000
_cell.angle_alpha   90.00
_cell.angle_beta   90.00
_cell.angle_gamma   90.00
#
_symmetry.space_group_name_H-M   'P 1'
#
loop_
_entity.id
_entity.type
_entity.pdbx_description
1 polymer ?
#
loop_
_entity_poly.entity_id
_entity_poly.type
_entity_poly.pdbx_seq_one_letter_code
_entity_poly.pdbx_strand_id
1 'polypeptide(L)'
;MSTHKDNEFVKRIFIKNEKGQTIVGILERKSPNKSTKGAKVGIICHGAQAHKNFSFQPELAKELPFDSYRFDFRGSGESDFISIDYGNAKDEIEDIDTVVKYLENEYGYQLYAIISHSLGNIATYQYATNLNRNIPHLVAISARYYFNSLLKFYPKEYMKKFKNDGFKIDEHKFDGQIKRIMTTYDSFLNFISIDMSFVHNLPESTSVLITHGSDDEFTPTDDAATYKNIIPNNTLKIIMGANHAYTNHSNELISLITEYFSNEFQSKRFLERNRFMTRIPRYLDVDGVMNFRDLGGYPCKINGGSLKQCYVRKRYIFRSGDLTRITEKGINTLRLLNLQDVFDFRSNVEVQAIGLVDIPGVNRIHVPVFKAVDSQEALFEKRALYDQDYEGHSKVYMIMLNEGRSAYKAVFQHILSHPKKPFIIQCTGNDGNGIFCMLVLKLCGVNDDIIARENEITGRNSQREVVIKDYYEICKGFFTMDQIKRMMSAKYESMILTLHEFVDIYGSVENYLNKYLEFTQQEINQIKNNIITEITYFSLKRNNDLYFKSVL
;
A
#
# COMPACT_ATOMS: atom_id res chain seq x y z
N MET A 1 -7.78 30.71 36.75
CA MET A 1 -7.05 30.40 35.51
C MET A 1 -6.50 28.99 35.65
N SER A 2 -7.28 27.99 35.20
CA SER A 2 -6.83 26.59 35.13
C SER A 2 -6.07 26.44 33.83
N THR A 3 -4.75 26.30 33.90
CA THR A 3 -3.91 25.98 32.76
C THR A 3 -4.18 24.53 32.37
N HIS A 4 -4.94 24.34 31.29
CA HIS A 4 -4.98 23.07 30.57
C HIS A 4 -3.55 22.72 30.18
N LYS A 5 -2.93 21.78 30.89
CA LYS A 5 -1.80 21.04 30.36
C LYS A 5 -2.34 20.25 29.19
N ASP A 6 -2.14 20.76 27.97
CA ASP A 6 -2.36 19.97 26.76
C ASP A 6 -1.59 18.66 26.93
N ASN A 7 -2.31 17.55 26.86
CA ASN A 7 -1.69 16.23 26.85
C ASN A 7 -0.78 16.20 25.62
N GLU A 8 0.52 15.97 25.77
CA GLU A 8 1.49 16.07 24.65
C GLU A 8 1.12 15.14 23.48
N PHE A 9 0.34 14.09 23.76
CA PHE A 9 -0.19 13.13 22.78
C PHE A 9 -1.41 13.64 21.99
N VAL A 10 -2.17 14.61 22.52
CA VAL A 10 -3.45 15.06 21.93
C VAL A 10 -3.46 16.57 21.79
N LYS A 11 -3.44 17.07 20.56
CA LYS A 11 -3.44 18.49 20.25
C LYS A 11 -4.71 18.90 19.51
N ARG A 12 -5.45 19.87 20.06
CA ARG A 12 -6.57 20.48 19.36
C ARG A 12 -6.05 21.53 18.38
N ILE A 13 -6.59 21.54 17.16
CA ILE A 13 -6.12 22.41 16.06
C ILE A 13 -7.33 23.11 15.41
N PHE A 14 -7.15 24.39 15.12
CA PHE A 14 -8.10 25.24 14.41
C PHE A 14 -7.50 25.61 13.06
N ILE A 15 -8.14 25.18 11.98
CA ILE A 15 -7.66 25.36 10.60
C ILE A 15 -8.60 26.35 9.91
N LYS A 16 -8.06 27.36 9.24
CA LYS A 16 -8.84 28.29 8.42
C LYS A 16 -8.82 27.82 6.97
N ASN A 17 -9.99 27.66 6.36
CA ASN A 17 -10.07 27.41 4.93
C ASN A 17 -9.89 28.71 4.12
N GLU A 18 -9.90 28.61 2.80
CA GLU A 18 -9.72 29.76 1.88
C GLU A 18 -10.81 30.84 2.03
N LYS A 19 -11.98 30.47 2.58
CA LYS A 19 -13.11 31.37 2.85
C LYS A 19 -13.07 31.97 4.27
N GLY A 20 -12.01 31.72 5.05
CA GLY A 20 -11.84 32.22 6.41
C GLY A 20 -12.66 31.48 7.49
N GLN A 21 -13.29 30.36 7.13
CA GLN A 21 -14.10 29.53 8.03
C GLN A 21 -13.20 28.56 8.79
N THR A 22 -13.56 28.30 10.04
CA THR A 22 -12.81 27.48 10.99
C THR A 22 -13.23 26.02 10.90
N ILE A 23 -12.27 25.13 10.66
CA ILE A 23 -12.38 23.69 10.79
C ILE A 23 -11.64 23.28 12.06
N VAL A 24 -12.32 22.59 12.97
CA VAL A 24 -11.78 22.19 14.27
C VAL A 24 -11.56 20.69 14.33
N GLY A 25 -10.35 20.29 14.70
CA GLY A 25 -10.00 18.89 14.86
C GLY A 25 -9.00 18.61 15.97
N ILE A 26 -8.71 17.33 16.14
CA ILE A 26 -7.86 16.78 17.19
C ILE A 26 -6.81 15.88 16.53
N LEU A 27 -5.55 16.24 16.72
CA LEU A 27 -4.37 15.47 16.35
C LEU A 27 -3.98 14.54 17.50
N GLU A 28 -4.00 13.24 17.23
CA GLU A 28 -3.55 12.17 18.12
C GLU A 28 -2.17 11.70 17.67
N ARG A 29 -1.13 11.96 18.47
CA ARG A 29 0.26 11.61 18.18
C ARG A 29 0.68 10.35 18.92
N LYS A 30 1.38 9.44 18.24
CA LYS A 30 1.96 8.21 18.83
C LYS A 30 3.32 8.45 19.44
N SER A 31 4.07 9.43 18.92
CA SER A 31 5.41 9.76 19.38
C SER A 31 5.58 11.27 19.46
N PRO A 32 5.05 11.93 20.51
CA PRO A 32 5.03 13.39 20.61
C PRO A 32 6.43 14.03 20.59
N ASN A 33 7.44 13.29 21.06
CA ASN A 33 8.84 13.74 21.09
C ASN A 33 9.61 13.55 19.78
N LYS A 34 9.00 12.93 18.76
CA LYS A 34 9.62 12.74 17.43
C LYS A 34 9.13 13.80 16.45
N SER A 35 9.94 14.09 15.42
CA SER A 35 9.52 14.95 14.31
C SER A 35 8.37 14.30 13.53
N THR A 36 7.44 15.13 13.04
CA THR A 36 6.33 14.72 12.17
C THR A 36 6.69 14.75 10.68
N LYS A 37 7.85 15.34 10.32
CA LYS A 37 8.29 15.46 8.94
C LYS A 37 8.50 14.09 8.30
N GLY A 38 7.75 13.79 7.26
CA GLY A 38 7.73 12.49 6.58
C GLY A 38 6.93 11.40 7.32
N ALA A 39 6.37 11.69 8.50
CA ALA A 39 5.59 10.73 9.25
C ALA A 39 4.23 10.48 8.57
N LYS A 40 3.69 9.28 8.74
CA LYS A 40 2.36 8.89 8.25
C LYS A 40 1.28 9.51 9.12
N VAL A 41 0.23 10.05 8.50
CA VAL A 41 -0.98 10.48 9.21
C VAL A 41 -2.25 9.87 8.60
N GLY A 42 -3.19 9.47 9.45
CA GLY A 42 -4.54 9.07 9.05
C GLY A 42 -5.57 10.14 9.35
N ILE A 43 -6.49 10.39 8.43
CA ILE A 43 -7.61 11.32 8.63
C ILE A 43 -8.87 10.52 8.98
N ILE A 44 -9.61 10.94 10.01
CA ILE A 44 -10.87 10.32 10.41
C ILE A 44 -12.02 11.30 10.16
N CYS A 45 -12.96 10.88 9.30
CA CYS A 45 -14.11 11.64 8.87
C CYS A 45 -15.40 11.04 9.44
N HIS A 46 -16.22 11.87 10.08
CA HIS A 46 -17.50 11.44 10.65
C HIS A 46 -18.61 11.37 9.59
N GLY A 47 -19.73 10.72 9.93
CA GLY A 47 -20.91 10.62 9.09
C GLY A 47 -21.89 11.78 9.21
N ALA A 48 -23.06 11.61 8.62
CA ALA A 48 -24.16 12.57 8.70
C ALA A 48 -24.53 12.89 10.14
N GLN A 49 -24.73 14.17 10.45
CA GLN A 49 -25.23 14.62 11.76
C GLN A 49 -24.38 14.13 12.96
N ALA A 50 -23.12 13.73 12.69
CA ALA A 50 -22.16 13.29 13.68
C ALA A 50 -21.12 14.40 13.93
N HIS A 51 -20.04 14.04 14.62
CA HIS A 51 -18.91 14.90 14.90
C HIS A 51 -17.67 14.05 15.15
N LYS A 52 -16.51 14.68 15.27
CA LYS A 52 -15.20 14.04 15.46
C LYS A 52 -15.05 13.19 16.71
N ASN A 53 -15.95 13.31 17.69
CA ASN A 53 -15.94 12.50 18.90
C ASN A 53 -17.10 11.50 18.97
N PHE A 54 -17.77 11.25 17.84
CA PHE A 54 -18.88 10.32 17.78
C PHE A 54 -18.43 8.85 17.86
N SER A 55 -19.11 8.08 18.71
CA SER A 55 -18.98 6.62 18.84
C SER A 55 -17.52 6.15 18.99
N PHE A 56 -17.04 5.28 18.10
CA PHE A 56 -15.73 4.63 18.14
C PHE A 56 -14.57 5.54 17.72
N GLN A 57 -14.82 6.74 17.15
CA GLN A 57 -13.76 7.55 16.52
C GLN A 57 -12.63 7.98 17.48
N PRO A 58 -12.90 8.41 18.74
CA PRO A 58 -11.83 8.76 19.67
C PRO A 58 -10.94 7.57 20.03
N GLU A 59 -11.53 6.40 20.25
CA GLU A 59 -10.79 5.20 20.64
C GLU A 59 -10.01 4.62 19.45
N LEU A 60 -10.61 4.65 18.26
CA LEU A 60 -9.91 4.29 17.02
C LEU A 60 -8.66 5.17 16.82
N ALA A 61 -8.76 6.49 17.01
CA ALA A 61 -7.61 7.38 16.90
C ALA A 61 -6.45 6.98 17.83
N LYS A 62 -6.74 6.51 19.05
CA LYS A 62 -5.74 6.04 20.02
C LYS A 62 -5.11 4.70 19.66
N GLU A 63 -5.85 3.81 19.02
CA GLU A 63 -5.40 2.45 18.71
C GLU A 63 -4.69 2.33 17.35
N LEU A 64 -4.84 3.30 16.45
CA LEU A 64 -4.13 3.29 15.16
C LEU A 64 -2.59 3.27 15.35
N PRO A 65 -1.83 2.55 14.49
CA PRO A 65 -0.38 2.43 14.62
C PRO A 65 0.40 3.65 14.10
N PHE A 66 -0.29 4.73 13.70
CA PHE A 66 0.26 5.98 13.17
C PHE A 66 -0.52 7.17 13.71
N ASP A 67 0.05 8.37 13.61
CA ASP A 67 -0.60 9.61 14.05
C ASP A 67 -1.93 9.80 13.31
N SER A 68 -2.97 10.29 13.97
CA SER A 68 -4.28 10.46 13.36
C SER A 68 -4.87 11.83 13.64
N TYR A 69 -5.69 12.32 12.70
CA TYR A 69 -6.38 13.59 12.84
C TYR A 69 -7.87 13.39 12.57
N ARG A 70 -8.70 13.65 13.57
CA ARG A 70 -10.16 13.62 13.47
C ARG A 70 -10.71 15.03 13.57
N PHE A 71 -11.64 15.41 12.71
CA PHE A 71 -12.13 16.78 12.64
C PHE A 71 -13.62 16.84 12.38
N ASP A 72 -14.22 17.97 12.73
CA ASP A 72 -15.62 18.24 12.39
C ASP A 72 -15.68 18.87 11.01
N PHE A 73 -16.47 18.28 10.10
CA PHE A 73 -16.85 18.97 8.87
C PHE A 73 -17.52 20.31 9.18
N ARG A 74 -17.40 21.30 8.28
CA ARG A 74 -18.12 22.57 8.44
C ARG A 74 -19.62 22.30 8.60
N GLY A 75 -20.28 23.06 9.48
CA GLY A 75 -21.66 22.80 9.88
C GLY A 75 -21.84 21.72 10.97
N SER A 76 -20.78 21.05 11.40
CA SER A 76 -20.81 20.02 12.44
C SER A 76 -19.93 20.38 13.65
N GLY A 77 -20.29 19.83 14.81
CA GLY A 77 -19.52 19.96 16.05
C GLY A 77 -19.10 21.40 16.39
N GLU A 78 -17.79 21.62 16.42
CA GLU A 78 -17.13 22.90 16.77
C GLU A 78 -16.64 23.69 15.55
N SER A 79 -16.79 23.16 14.34
CA SER A 79 -16.45 23.87 13.11
C SER A 79 -17.52 24.90 12.75
N ASP A 80 -17.11 25.95 12.04
CA ASP A 80 -18.01 27.06 11.68
C ASP A 80 -19.23 26.54 10.90
N PHE A 81 -20.40 27.09 11.23
CA PHE A 81 -21.68 26.73 10.63
C PHE A 81 -22.01 27.66 9.47
N ILE A 82 -22.39 27.09 8.32
CA ILE A 82 -22.56 27.88 7.08
C ILE A 82 -23.93 27.65 6.45
N SER A 83 -24.42 26.40 6.40
CA SER A 83 -25.80 26.08 6.03
C SER A 83 -26.15 24.63 6.37
N ILE A 84 -27.45 24.31 6.39
CA ILE A 84 -27.98 22.95 6.47
C ILE A 84 -28.43 22.57 5.07
N ASP A 85 -27.59 21.84 4.33
CA ASP A 85 -27.99 21.22 3.07
C ASP A 85 -27.57 19.75 3.09
N TYR A 86 -28.50 18.85 2.76
CA TYR A 86 -28.22 17.42 2.66
C TYR A 86 -27.32 17.17 1.45
N GLY A 87 -26.20 16.48 1.65
CA GLY A 87 -25.37 16.03 0.52
C GLY A 87 -24.43 17.07 -0.06
N ASN A 88 -23.95 18.03 0.73
CA ASN A 88 -22.88 18.95 0.32
C ASN A 88 -21.49 18.28 0.34
N ALA A 89 -21.35 17.19 -0.41
CA ALA A 89 -20.09 16.46 -0.54
C ALA A 89 -18.97 17.37 -1.07
N LYS A 90 -19.30 18.42 -1.82
CA LYS A 90 -18.33 19.39 -2.33
C LYS A 90 -17.61 20.15 -1.21
N ASP A 91 -18.36 20.64 -0.22
CA ASP A 91 -17.76 21.35 0.91
C ASP A 91 -17.00 20.38 1.84
N GLU A 92 -17.48 19.15 2.01
CA GLU A 92 -16.75 18.11 2.76
C GLU A 92 -15.44 17.70 2.05
N ILE A 93 -15.42 17.63 0.71
CA ILE A 93 -14.18 17.42 -0.07
C ILE A 93 -13.20 18.58 0.14
N GLU A 94 -13.69 19.83 0.09
CA GLU A 94 -12.87 21.02 0.36
C GLU A 94 -12.30 20.98 1.80
N ASP A 95 -13.07 20.48 2.76
CA ASP A 95 -12.63 20.34 4.15
C ASP A 95 -11.53 19.30 4.30
N ILE A 96 -11.71 18.12 3.69
CA ILE A 96 -10.66 17.09 3.64
C ILE A 96 -9.39 17.68 3.01
N ASP A 97 -9.52 18.39 1.89
CA ASP A 97 -8.36 18.98 1.20
C ASP A 97 -7.63 20.02 2.06
N THR A 98 -8.39 20.90 2.69
CA THR A 98 -7.89 21.95 3.58
C THR A 98 -7.13 21.34 4.76
N VAL A 99 -7.73 20.35 5.41
CA VAL A 99 -7.12 19.63 6.54
C VAL A 99 -5.83 18.94 6.13
N VAL A 100 -5.85 18.22 5.00
CA VAL A 100 -4.69 17.46 4.56
C VAL A 100 -3.55 18.41 4.18
N LYS A 101 -3.81 19.46 3.38
CA LYS A 101 -2.81 20.47 3.03
C LYS A 101 -2.21 21.13 4.27
N TYR A 102 -3.02 21.45 5.26
CA TYR A 102 -2.55 22.05 6.51
C TYR A 102 -1.59 21.10 7.25
N LEU A 103 -1.94 19.82 7.40
CA LEU A 103 -1.09 18.83 8.07
C LEU A 103 0.21 18.57 7.30
N GLU A 104 0.16 18.56 5.97
CA GLU A 104 1.34 18.38 5.11
C GLU A 104 2.26 19.62 5.18
N ASN A 105 1.72 20.83 5.11
CA ASN A 105 2.51 22.06 5.06
C ASN A 105 3.06 22.47 6.44
N GLU A 106 2.22 22.44 7.47
CA GLU A 106 2.58 22.94 8.80
C GLU A 106 3.34 21.90 9.63
N TYR A 107 3.03 20.62 9.45
CA TYR A 107 3.63 19.52 10.22
C TYR A 107 4.51 18.60 9.37
N GLY A 108 4.51 18.72 8.05
CA GLY A 108 5.33 17.86 7.19
C GLY A 108 4.86 16.41 7.12
N TYR A 109 3.62 16.11 7.51
CA TYR A 109 3.09 14.75 7.42
C TYR A 109 2.96 14.26 5.98
N GLN A 110 2.82 12.95 5.80
CA GLN A 110 2.39 12.31 4.57
C GLN A 110 1.02 11.67 4.79
N LEU A 111 0.03 12.05 3.98
CA LEU A 111 -1.28 11.39 4.02
C LEU A 111 -1.13 9.89 3.75
N TYR A 112 -1.50 9.07 4.73
CA TYR A 112 -1.38 7.62 4.65
C TYR A 112 -2.73 6.93 4.53
N ALA A 113 -3.73 7.41 5.28
CA ALA A 113 -5.05 6.81 5.28
C ALA A 113 -6.15 7.87 5.40
N ILE A 114 -7.32 7.59 4.82
CA ILE A 114 -8.57 8.26 5.20
C ILE A 114 -9.55 7.18 5.68
N ILE A 115 -10.15 7.41 6.85
CA ILE A 115 -11.09 6.52 7.52
C ILE A 115 -12.41 7.25 7.64
N SER A 116 -13.45 6.78 6.98
CA SER A 116 -14.75 7.46 6.93
C SER A 116 -15.89 6.56 7.36
N HIS A 117 -16.84 7.17 8.09
CA HIS A 117 -18.07 6.52 8.53
C HIS A 117 -19.29 7.06 7.79
N SER A 118 -20.21 6.17 7.41
CA SER A 118 -21.53 6.52 6.86
C SER A 118 -21.42 7.49 5.67
N LEU A 119 -22.11 8.64 5.69
CA LEU A 119 -22.09 9.61 4.59
C LEU A 119 -20.73 10.25 4.32
N GLY A 120 -19.82 10.28 5.29
CA GLY A 120 -18.46 10.77 5.06
C GLY A 120 -17.74 10.00 3.95
N ASN A 121 -18.18 8.77 3.65
CA ASN A 121 -17.64 7.97 2.54
C ASN A 121 -17.86 8.59 1.16
N ILE A 122 -18.90 9.42 0.97
CA ILE A 122 -19.14 10.08 -0.32
C ILE A 122 -17.97 11.03 -0.63
N ALA A 123 -17.69 11.93 0.31
CA ALA A 123 -16.63 12.92 0.18
C ALA A 123 -15.26 12.23 0.07
N THR A 124 -14.97 11.20 0.87
CA THR A 124 -13.66 10.53 0.83
C THR A 124 -13.44 9.72 -0.45
N TYR A 125 -14.46 9.04 -0.98
CA TYR A 125 -14.34 8.37 -2.27
C TYR A 125 -14.17 9.38 -3.40
N GLN A 126 -14.94 10.46 -3.43
CA GLN A 126 -14.79 11.51 -4.44
C GLN A 126 -13.42 12.21 -4.34
N TYR A 127 -12.94 12.47 -3.12
CA TYR A 127 -11.61 13.01 -2.85
C TYR A 127 -10.53 12.08 -3.44
N ALA A 128 -10.66 10.77 -3.23
CA ALA A 128 -9.70 9.78 -3.70
C ALA A 128 -9.75 9.51 -5.22
N THR A 129 -10.90 9.68 -5.88
CA THR A 129 -11.01 9.48 -7.33
C THR A 129 -10.67 10.73 -8.13
N ASN A 130 -11.02 11.91 -7.62
CA ASN A 130 -10.99 13.15 -8.42
C ASN A 130 -9.70 13.96 -8.21
N LEU A 131 -8.95 13.71 -7.14
CA LEU A 131 -7.69 14.40 -6.91
C LEU A 131 -6.52 13.59 -7.45
N ASN A 132 -5.60 14.28 -8.13
CA ASN A 132 -4.31 13.75 -8.59
C ASN A 132 -3.32 13.55 -7.42
N ARG A 133 -3.77 12.95 -6.31
CA ARG A 133 -2.92 12.59 -5.17
C ARG A 133 -3.07 11.10 -4.87
N ASN A 134 -1.95 10.46 -4.51
CA ASN A 134 -1.97 9.07 -4.11
C ASN A 134 -2.45 8.97 -2.66
N ILE A 135 -3.53 8.21 -2.42
CA ILE A 135 -4.01 7.87 -1.08
C ILE A 135 -3.77 6.38 -0.87
N PRO A 136 -2.79 5.96 -0.06
CA PRO A 136 -2.43 4.55 0.07
C PRO A 136 -3.57 3.69 0.62
N HIS A 137 -4.31 4.20 1.61
CA HIS A 137 -5.40 3.47 2.25
C HIS A 137 -6.68 4.29 2.38
N LEU A 138 -7.81 3.63 2.09
CA LEU A 138 -9.13 4.09 2.49
C LEU A 138 -9.78 3.03 3.38
N VAL A 139 -10.47 3.47 4.43
CA VAL A 139 -11.30 2.60 5.28
C VAL A 139 -12.72 3.14 5.25
N ALA A 140 -13.60 2.41 4.59
CA ALA A 140 -15.00 2.75 4.44
C ALA A 140 -15.85 1.94 5.41
N ILE A 141 -16.39 2.62 6.42
CA ILE A 141 -17.20 2.04 7.50
C ILE A 141 -18.67 2.36 7.21
N SER A 142 -19.50 1.33 7.04
CA SER A 142 -20.95 1.45 6.80
C SER A 142 -21.31 2.37 5.62
N ALA A 143 -20.56 2.28 4.53
CA ALA A 143 -20.78 3.10 3.33
C ALA A 143 -22.04 2.67 2.57
N ARG A 144 -22.85 3.64 2.13
CA ARG A 144 -24.03 3.42 1.28
C ARG A 144 -23.65 3.51 -0.20
N TYR A 145 -24.20 2.65 -1.04
CA TYR A 145 -24.02 2.68 -2.50
C TYR A 145 -25.31 3.10 -3.19
N TYR A 146 -26.44 2.46 -2.88
CA TYR A 146 -27.74 2.77 -3.49
C TYR A 146 -28.52 3.80 -2.67
N PHE A 147 -28.29 5.08 -2.96
CA PHE A 147 -28.99 6.19 -2.29
C PHE A 147 -30.48 6.25 -2.64
N ASN A 148 -30.84 5.91 -3.87
CA ASN A 148 -32.24 5.86 -4.32
C ASN A 148 -33.12 4.90 -3.50
N SER A 149 -32.51 3.86 -2.89
CA SER A 149 -33.23 2.91 -2.05
C SER A 149 -33.81 3.53 -0.78
N LEU A 150 -33.35 4.74 -0.38
CA LEU A 150 -33.93 5.50 0.72
C LEU A 150 -35.39 5.89 0.46
N LEU A 151 -35.82 5.99 -0.80
CA LEU A 151 -37.22 6.24 -1.16
C LEU A 151 -38.20 5.23 -0.55
N LYS A 152 -37.74 4.01 -0.21
CA LYS A 152 -38.58 3.00 0.43
C LYS A 152 -39.13 3.44 1.79
N PHE A 153 -38.44 4.37 2.46
CA PHE A 153 -38.85 4.91 3.76
C PHE A 153 -39.84 6.08 3.64
N TYR A 154 -40.12 6.55 2.42
CA TYR A 154 -40.96 7.72 2.17
C TYR A 154 -42.19 7.32 1.33
N PRO A 155 -43.38 7.18 1.95
CA PRO A 155 -44.62 6.90 1.24
C PRO A 155 -44.89 7.92 0.13
N LYS A 156 -45.50 7.49 -0.98
CA LYS A 156 -45.79 8.37 -2.13
C LYS A 156 -46.56 9.65 -1.75
N GLU A 157 -47.53 9.52 -0.85
CA GLU A 157 -48.31 10.67 -0.38
C GLU A 157 -47.46 11.66 0.45
N TYR A 158 -46.53 11.14 1.25
CA TYR A 158 -45.57 11.99 1.95
C TYR A 158 -44.66 12.73 0.96
N MET A 159 -44.15 12.04 -0.06
CA MET A 159 -43.29 12.67 -1.08
C MET A 159 -44.03 13.76 -1.88
N LYS A 160 -45.31 13.57 -2.19
CA LYS A 160 -46.14 14.62 -2.80
C LYS A 160 -46.28 15.83 -1.88
N LYS A 161 -46.56 15.60 -0.59
CA LYS A 161 -46.65 16.67 0.40
C LYS A 161 -45.32 17.41 0.54
N PHE A 162 -44.22 16.70 0.69
CA PHE A 162 -42.88 17.28 0.79
C PHE A 162 -42.52 18.11 -0.45
N LYS A 163 -42.90 17.67 -1.65
CA LYS A 163 -42.76 18.46 -2.88
C LYS A 163 -43.56 19.76 -2.85
N ASN A 164 -44.81 19.70 -2.37
CA ASN A 164 -45.69 20.86 -2.29
C ASN A 164 -45.24 21.86 -1.21
N ASP A 165 -44.82 21.35 -0.05
CA ASP A 165 -44.33 22.15 1.07
C ASP A 165 -42.93 22.73 0.78
N GLY A 166 -42.18 22.13 -0.15
CA GLY A 166 -40.86 22.59 -0.62
C GLY A 166 -39.70 22.25 0.31
N PHE A 167 -39.97 22.00 1.60
CA PHE A 167 -38.98 21.60 2.59
C PHE A 167 -39.59 20.71 3.67
N LYS A 168 -38.74 19.99 4.41
CA LYS A 168 -39.07 19.30 5.66
C LYS A 168 -38.16 19.78 6.78
N ILE A 169 -38.62 19.64 8.02
CA ILE A 169 -37.80 19.89 9.21
C ILE A 169 -37.70 18.59 9.99
N ASP A 170 -36.48 18.09 10.13
CA ASP A 170 -36.17 16.94 10.97
C ASP A 170 -35.58 17.45 12.31
N GLU A 171 -36.05 16.91 13.43
CA GLU A 171 -35.50 17.19 14.75
C GLU A 171 -34.57 16.07 15.19
N HIS A 172 -33.34 16.43 15.56
CA HIS A 172 -32.33 15.48 16.01
C HIS A 172 -31.79 15.88 17.38
N LYS A 173 -31.71 14.91 18.29
CA LYS A 173 -31.09 15.13 19.60
C LYS A 173 -29.59 14.89 19.50
N PHE A 174 -28.81 15.92 19.80
CA PHE A 174 -27.36 15.92 19.72
C PHE A 174 -26.78 16.52 21.01
N ASP A 175 -26.00 15.73 21.75
CA ASP A 175 -25.41 16.12 23.04
C ASP A 175 -26.42 16.77 24.02
N GLY A 176 -27.60 16.16 24.11
CA GLY A 176 -28.70 16.66 24.94
C GLY A 176 -29.49 17.83 24.35
N GLN A 177 -29.02 18.47 23.27
CA GLN A 177 -29.69 19.58 22.60
C GLN A 177 -30.51 19.11 21.39
N ILE A 178 -31.67 19.71 21.14
CA ILE A 178 -32.47 19.45 19.93
C ILE A 178 -31.99 20.39 18.83
N LYS A 179 -31.44 19.82 17.75
CA LYS A 179 -31.11 20.54 16.52
C LYS A 179 -32.21 20.30 15.49
N ARG A 180 -32.66 21.37 14.84
CA ARG A 180 -33.64 21.32 13.74
C ARG A 180 -32.92 21.47 12.42
N ILE A 181 -33.13 20.52 11.52
CA ILE A 181 -32.50 20.46 10.21
C ILE A 181 -33.57 20.67 9.16
N MET A 182 -33.51 21.79 8.46
CA MET A 182 -34.38 22.04 7.31
C MET A 182 -33.74 21.41 6.07
N THR A 183 -34.46 20.52 5.39
CA THR A 183 -34.03 19.90 4.14
C THR A 183 -35.00 20.30 3.03
N THR A 184 -34.51 20.94 1.97
CA THR A 184 -35.35 21.26 0.81
C THR A 184 -35.67 20.00 0.00
N TYR A 185 -36.78 20.02 -0.73
CA TYR A 185 -37.15 18.91 -1.59
C TYR A 185 -36.09 18.63 -2.66
N ASP A 186 -35.53 19.68 -3.27
CA ASP A 186 -34.49 19.56 -4.29
C ASP A 186 -33.18 19.00 -3.72
N SER A 187 -32.79 19.43 -2.51
CA SER A 187 -31.65 18.88 -1.78
C SER A 187 -31.80 17.38 -1.55
N PHE A 188 -32.97 16.97 -1.04
CA PHE A 188 -33.26 15.56 -0.82
C PHE A 188 -33.22 14.76 -2.12
N LEU A 189 -33.78 15.29 -3.22
CA LEU A 189 -33.71 14.64 -4.53
C LEU A 189 -32.27 14.50 -5.05
N ASN A 190 -31.45 15.54 -4.91
CA ASN A 190 -30.04 15.48 -5.29
C ASN A 190 -29.30 14.42 -4.47
N PHE A 191 -29.56 14.36 -3.17
CA PHE A 191 -28.96 13.39 -2.26
C PHE A 191 -29.32 11.94 -2.60
N ILE A 192 -30.59 11.64 -2.87
CA ILE A 192 -31.00 10.27 -3.25
C ILE A 192 -30.56 9.88 -4.67
N SER A 193 -30.14 10.86 -5.48
CA SER A 193 -29.69 10.67 -6.86
C SER A 193 -28.16 10.56 -6.99
N ILE A 194 -27.43 10.55 -5.87
CA ILE A 194 -25.98 10.36 -5.86
C ILE A 194 -25.63 9.01 -6.49
N ASP A 195 -24.87 9.05 -7.58
CA ASP A 195 -24.32 7.87 -8.24
C ASP A 195 -22.93 7.57 -7.68
N MET A 196 -22.79 6.46 -6.97
CA MET A 196 -21.51 5.98 -6.44
C MET A 196 -20.69 5.18 -7.45
N SER A 197 -21.15 5.01 -8.69
CA SER A 197 -20.46 4.19 -9.70
C SER A 197 -19.02 4.64 -9.93
N PHE A 198 -18.70 5.93 -9.80
CA PHE A 198 -17.37 6.49 -10.03
C PHE A 198 -16.24 5.83 -9.22
N VAL A 199 -16.54 5.11 -8.13
CA VAL A 199 -15.54 4.37 -7.33
C VAL A 199 -14.79 3.30 -8.12
N HIS A 200 -15.29 2.87 -9.29
CA HIS A 200 -14.53 2.01 -10.21
C HIS A 200 -13.24 2.66 -10.73
N ASN A 201 -13.16 4.00 -10.70
CA ASN A 201 -11.99 4.76 -11.13
C ASN A 201 -10.96 4.96 -10.00
N LEU A 202 -11.17 4.37 -8.82
CA LEU A 202 -10.16 4.42 -7.75
C LEU A 202 -8.83 3.85 -8.27
N PRO A 203 -7.69 4.53 -7.99
CA PRO A 203 -6.39 4.04 -8.41
C PRO A 203 -6.11 2.63 -7.87
N GLU A 204 -5.53 1.74 -8.68
CA GLU A 204 -5.11 0.40 -8.23
C GLU A 204 -4.08 0.45 -7.07
N SER A 205 -3.38 1.58 -6.92
CA SER A 205 -2.46 1.84 -5.82
C SER A 205 -3.17 2.10 -4.48
N THR A 206 -4.45 2.47 -4.48
CA THR A 206 -5.24 2.70 -3.27
C THR A 206 -5.82 1.38 -2.78
N SER A 207 -5.56 1.02 -1.53
CA SER A 207 -6.10 -0.17 -0.87
C SER A 207 -7.30 0.20 -0.01
N VAL A 208 -8.47 -0.37 -0.31
CA VAL A 208 -9.71 -0.05 0.39
C VAL A 208 -10.11 -1.18 1.36
N LEU A 209 -10.28 -0.86 2.64
CA LEU A 209 -11.02 -1.71 3.57
C LEU A 209 -12.49 -1.29 3.54
N ILE A 210 -13.37 -2.21 3.18
CA ILE A 210 -14.82 -2.05 3.29
C ILE A 210 -15.23 -2.83 4.54
N THR A 211 -15.80 -2.15 5.53
CA THR A 211 -16.31 -2.78 6.74
C THR A 211 -17.74 -2.37 7.03
N HIS A 212 -18.57 -3.34 7.41
CA HIS A 212 -20.01 -3.15 7.57
C HIS A 212 -20.55 -4.02 8.70
N GLY A 213 -21.56 -3.52 9.43
CA GLY A 213 -22.30 -4.32 10.40
C GLY A 213 -23.43 -5.12 9.76
N SER A 214 -23.66 -6.36 10.17
CA SER A 214 -24.76 -7.16 9.60
C SER A 214 -26.15 -6.62 9.94
N ASP A 215 -26.25 -5.93 11.07
CA ASP A 215 -27.51 -5.45 11.66
C ASP A 215 -27.63 -3.93 11.49
N ASP A 216 -26.90 -3.37 10.51
CA ASP A 216 -26.93 -1.95 10.17
C ASP A 216 -28.30 -1.55 9.63
N GLU A 217 -29.01 -0.76 10.44
CA GLU A 217 -30.37 -0.32 10.19
C GLU A 217 -30.49 0.81 9.14
N PHE A 218 -29.36 1.45 8.79
CA PHE A 218 -29.33 2.60 7.89
C PHE A 218 -28.64 2.34 6.57
N THR A 219 -27.70 1.40 6.48
CA THR A 219 -27.01 1.03 5.24
C THR A 219 -27.00 -0.50 5.11
N PRO A 220 -27.72 -1.08 4.14
CA PRO A 220 -27.75 -2.53 3.94
C PRO A 220 -26.36 -3.09 3.59
N THR A 221 -26.09 -4.32 4.00
CA THR A 221 -24.86 -5.05 3.66
C THR A 221 -24.67 -5.28 2.15
N ASP A 222 -25.75 -5.26 1.37
CA ASP A 222 -25.71 -5.31 -0.11
C ASP A 222 -24.93 -4.14 -0.73
N ASP A 223 -24.90 -2.98 -0.05
CA ASP A 223 -24.06 -1.84 -0.47
C ASP A 223 -22.57 -2.22 -0.39
N ALA A 224 -22.15 -2.87 0.70
CA ALA A 224 -20.77 -3.33 0.88
C ALA A 224 -20.37 -4.40 -0.14
N ALA A 225 -21.28 -5.33 -0.47
CA ALA A 225 -21.08 -6.31 -1.53
C ALA A 225 -20.92 -5.64 -2.90
N THR A 226 -21.65 -4.57 -3.16
CA THR A 226 -21.52 -3.79 -4.41
C THR A 226 -20.15 -3.12 -4.50
N TYR A 227 -19.68 -2.47 -3.43
CA TYR A 227 -18.32 -1.92 -3.38
C TYR A 227 -17.25 -3.01 -3.58
N LYS A 228 -17.42 -4.20 -2.99
CA LYS A 228 -16.50 -5.33 -3.15
C LYS A 228 -16.32 -5.72 -4.62
N ASN A 229 -17.39 -5.65 -5.41
CA ASN A 229 -17.37 -6.06 -6.82
C ASN A 229 -16.79 -4.97 -7.75
N ILE A 230 -16.88 -3.70 -7.38
CA ILE A 230 -16.56 -2.57 -8.26
C ILE A 230 -15.19 -1.97 -7.97
N ILE A 231 -14.78 -1.90 -6.69
CA ILE A 231 -13.50 -1.29 -6.31
C ILE A 231 -12.34 -2.22 -6.70
N PRO A 232 -11.33 -1.78 -7.49
CA PRO A 232 -10.28 -2.66 -8.00
C PRO A 232 -9.43 -3.35 -6.91
N ASN A 233 -9.07 -2.63 -5.84
CA ASN A 233 -8.19 -3.11 -4.79
C ASN A 233 -8.86 -2.94 -3.42
N ASN A 234 -9.61 -3.97 -3.01
CA ASN A 234 -10.38 -3.92 -1.77
C ASN A 234 -10.36 -5.22 -0.95
N THR A 235 -10.59 -5.06 0.35
CA THR A 235 -10.89 -6.13 1.31
C THR A 235 -12.26 -5.84 1.93
N LEU A 236 -13.18 -6.81 1.90
CA LEU A 236 -14.48 -6.71 2.57
C LEU A 236 -14.45 -7.51 3.88
N LYS A 237 -14.95 -6.90 4.96
CA LYS A 237 -15.19 -7.54 6.25
C LYS A 237 -16.57 -7.16 6.77
N ILE A 238 -17.34 -8.14 7.25
CA ILE A 238 -18.64 -7.91 7.87
C ILE A 238 -18.53 -8.27 9.35
N ILE A 239 -18.98 -7.38 10.23
CA ILE A 239 -19.05 -7.61 11.68
C ILE A 239 -20.48 -8.04 12.00
N MET A 240 -20.62 -9.30 12.41
CA MET A 240 -21.93 -9.89 12.71
C MET A 240 -22.53 -9.23 13.96
N GLY A 241 -23.82 -8.91 13.96
CA GLY A 241 -24.53 -8.25 15.05
C GLY A 241 -24.30 -6.74 15.16
N ALA A 242 -23.35 -6.16 14.42
CA ALA A 242 -23.04 -4.74 14.54
C ALA A 242 -24.12 -3.87 13.87
N ASN A 243 -24.58 -2.85 14.61
CA ASN A 243 -25.47 -1.80 14.13
C ASN A 243 -24.68 -0.66 13.46
N HIS A 244 -25.37 0.34 12.89
CA HIS A 244 -24.72 1.41 12.12
C HIS A 244 -23.66 2.21 12.90
N ALA A 245 -23.88 2.38 14.21
CA ALA A 245 -22.99 3.12 15.10
C ALA A 245 -21.94 2.24 15.80
N TYR A 246 -21.98 0.91 15.62
CA TYR A 246 -21.11 -0.07 16.28
C TYR A 246 -21.12 0.03 17.82
N THR A 247 -22.27 0.34 18.42
CA THR A 247 -22.39 0.68 19.86
C THR A 247 -21.86 -0.43 20.78
N ASN A 248 -22.15 -1.70 20.45
CA ASN A 248 -21.69 -2.88 21.21
C ASN A 248 -20.56 -3.65 20.53
N HIS A 249 -20.05 -3.16 19.39
CA HIS A 249 -19.04 -3.85 18.57
C HIS A 249 -17.88 -2.90 18.22
N SER A 250 -17.69 -1.82 18.99
CA SER A 250 -16.65 -0.82 18.75
C SER A 250 -15.25 -1.43 18.86
N ASN A 251 -15.01 -2.28 19.87
CA ASN A 251 -13.72 -2.96 20.06
C ASN A 251 -13.39 -3.88 18.88
N GLU A 252 -14.39 -4.59 18.35
CA GLU A 252 -14.21 -5.49 17.20
C GLU A 252 -13.92 -4.71 15.92
N LEU A 253 -14.63 -3.60 15.71
CA LEU A 253 -14.36 -2.67 14.60
C LEU A 253 -12.94 -2.11 14.68
N ILE A 254 -12.53 -1.64 15.85
CA ILE A 254 -11.19 -1.07 16.06
C ILE A 254 -10.13 -2.15 15.84
N SER A 255 -10.29 -3.34 16.42
CA SER A 255 -9.37 -4.46 16.24
C SER A 255 -9.23 -4.87 14.77
N LEU A 256 -10.33 -4.89 14.01
CA LEU A 256 -10.31 -5.18 12.58
C LEU A 256 -9.55 -4.10 11.79
N ILE A 257 -9.76 -2.83 12.11
CA ILE A 257 -9.07 -1.72 11.43
C ILE A 257 -7.58 -1.70 11.80
N THR A 258 -7.20 -1.93 13.06
CA THR A 258 -5.79 -1.98 13.46
C THR A 258 -5.09 -3.20 12.86
N GLU A 259 -5.74 -4.36 12.83
CA GLU A 259 -5.24 -5.55 12.13
C GLU A 259 -5.00 -5.26 10.64
N TYR A 260 -5.93 -4.57 9.97
CA TYR A 260 -5.79 -4.20 8.54
C TYR A 260 -4.52 -3.38 8.26
N PHE A 261 -4.07 -2.57 9.21
CA PHE A 261 -2.84 -1.79 9.13
C PHE A 261 -1.61 -2.51 9.67
N SER A 262 -1.76 -3.68 10.30
CA SER A 262 -0.60 -4.48 10.75
C SER A 262 0.27 -4.89 9.56
N ASN A 263 1.59 -4.94 9.75
CA ASN A 263 2.50 -5.43 8.72
C ASN A 263 2.14 -6.85 8.30
N GLU A 264 1.66 -7.68 9.23
CA GLU A 264 1.29 -9.04 8.92
C GLU A 264 0.15 -9.09 7.89
N PHE A 265 -0.94 -8.37 8.16
CA PHE A 265 -2.09 -8.35 7.27
C PHE A 265 -1.76 -7.68 5.94
N GLN A 266 -1.04 -6.56 5.96
CA GLN A 266 -0.63 -5.86 4.74
C GLN A 266 0.22 -6.74 3.83
N SER A 267 1.17 -7.47 4.41
CA SER A 267 2.04 -8.40 3.68
C SER A 267 1.25 -9.58 3.10
N LYS A 268 0.31 -10.16 3.85
CA LYS A 268 -0.59 -11.22 3.36
C LYS A 268 -1.45 -10.74 2.20
N ARG A 269 -2.08 -9.56 2.35
CA ARG A 269 -2.87 -8.92 1.28
C ARG A 269 -2.02 -8.66 0.04
N PHE A 270 -0.79 -8.15 0.23
CA PHE A 270 0.13 -7.93 -0.87
C PHE A 270 0.50 -9.25 -1.59
N LEU A 271 0.72 -10.35 -0.85
CA LEU A 271 0.97 -11.67 -1.43
C LEU A 271 -0.21 -12.18 -2.22
N GLU A 272 -1.41 -12.16 -1.65
CA GLU A 272 -2.64 -12.62 -2.31
C GLU A 272 -2.91 -11.84 -3.59
N ARG A 273 -2.80 -10.51 -3.55
CA ARG A 273 -2.99 -9.63 -4.71
C ARG A 273 -1.97 -9.87 -5.81
N ASN A 274 -0.70 -10.02 -5.42
CA ASN A 274 0.39 -10.16 -6.38
C ASN A 274 0.70 -11.61 -6.73
N ARG A 275 -0.15 -12.57 -6.31
CA ARG A 275 0.01 -13.98 -6.63
C ARG A 275 0.05 -14.22 -8.14
N PHE A 276 -0.68 -13.39 -8.89
CA PHE A 276 -0.74 -13.40 -10.35
C PHE A 276 -0.35 -12.03 -10.92
N MET A 277 0.40 -12.04 -12.02
CA MET A 277 0.65 -10.89 -12.89
C MET A 277 -0.44 -10.86 -13.97
N THR A 278 -1.56 -10.21 -13.67
CA THR A 278 -2.83 -10.30 -14.43
C THR A 278 -3.40 -11.71 -14.42
N ARG A 279 -3.04 -12.58 -15.37
CA ARG A 279 -3.52 -13.98 -15.46
C ARG A 279 -2.41 -15.02 -15.28
N ILE A 280 -1.17 -14.57 -15.16
CA ILE A 280 0.01 -15.43 -15.16
C ILE A 280 0.53 -15.55 -13.72
N PRO A 281 0.78 -16.75 -13.16
CA PRO A 281 1.34 -16.87 -11.81
C PRO A 281 2.69 -16.15 -11.69
N ARG A 282 2.82 -15.30 -10.67
CA ARG A 282 4.08 -14.68 -10.26
C ARG A 282 4.96 -15.67 -9.52
N TYR A 283 4.36 -16.34 -8.55
CA TYR A 283 4.96 -17.44 -7.80
C TYR A 283 4.76 -18.71 -8.61
N LEU A 284 5.86 -19.30 -9.02
CA LEU A 284 5.87 -20.52 -9.81
C LEU A 284 6.44 -21.63 -8.96
N ASP A 285 5.79 -22.79 -9.03
CA ASP A 285 6.26 -23.97 -8.34
C ASP A 285 7.43 -24.58 -9.13
N VAL A 286 8.65 -24.25 -8.68
CA VAL A 286 9.88 -24.89 -9.15
C VAL A 286 10.28 -25.88 -8.06
N ASP A 287 9.93 -27.13 -8.28
CA ASP A 287 10.08 -28.19 -7.28
C ASP A 287 11.53 -28.29 -6.78
N GLY A 288 11.71 -28.31 -5.46
CA GLY A 288 13.01 -28.25 -4.79
C GLY A 288 13.63 -26.85 -4.68
N VAL A 289 13.02 -25.81 -5.23
CA VAL A 289 13.51 -24.42 -5.16
C VAL A 289 12.57 -23.56 -4.33
N MET A 290 13.15 -22.95 -3.31
CA MET A 290 12.42 -22.04 -2.43
C MET A 290 12.42 -20.62 -2.96
N ASN A 291 11.39 -19.85 -2.58
CA ASN A 291 11.31 -18.42 -2.81
C ASN A 291 11.35 -18.00 -4.31
N PHE A 292 11.08 -18.94 -5.23
CA PHE A 292 11.12 -18.70 -6.66
C PHE A 292 9.93 -17.85 -7.12
N ARG A 293 10.21 -16.71 -7.76
CA ARG A 293 9.18 -15.84 -8.35
C ARG A 293 9.70 -14.92 -9.43
N ASP A 294 8.77 -14.47 -10.27
CA ASP A 294 8.97 -13.44 -11.29
C ASP A 294 8.96 -12.03 -10.65
N LEU A 295 9.95 -11.21 -10.96
CA LEU A 295 10.03 -9.81 -10.48
C LEU A 295 9.11 -8.87 -11.29
N GLY A 296 8.66 -9.29 -12.48
CA GLY A 296 7.90 -8.47 -13.40
C GLY A 296 6.45 -8.19 -13.00
N GLY A 297 5.75 -7.36 -13.76
CA GLY A 297 4.31 -7.09 -13.61
C GLY A 297 3.94 -6.08 -12.53
N TYR A 298 4.89 -5.46 -11.85
CA TYR A 298 4.60 -4.31 -10.98
C TYR A 298 4.36 -3.04 -11.81
N PRO A 299 3.37 -2.20 -11.47
CA PRO A 299 3.16 -0.91 -12.12
C PRO A 299 4.35 0.01 -11.83
N CYS A 300 4.81 0.72 -12.84
CA CYS A 300 6.01 1.55 -12.77
C CYS A 300 5.83 2.86 -13.55
N LYS A 301 6.64 3.89 -13.24
CA LYS A 301 6.51 5.24 -13.81
C LYS A 301 7.85 5.71 -14.35
N ILE A 302 8.00 5.78 -15.68
CA ILE A 302 9.25 6.22 -16.31
C ILE A 302 9.10 7.54 -17.06
N ASN A 303 7.89 7.90 -17.52
CA ASN A 303 7.71 9.01 -18.46
C ASN A 303 6.46 9.87 -18.20
N GLY A 304 6.18 10.28 -16.95
CA GLY A 304 5.31 11.43 -16.57
C GLY A 304 3.91 11.62 -17.19
N GLY A 305 3.45 10.76 -18.09
CA GLY A 305 2.25 10.93 -18.89
C GLY A 305 1.12 10.04 -18.40
N SER A 306 -0.06 10.63 -18.23
CA SER A 306 -1.27 10.02 -17.67
C SER A 306 -1.92 8.93 -18.56
N LEU A 307 -1.47 8.74 -19.81
CA LEU A 307 -2.13 7.88 -20.81
C LEU A 307 -1.41 6.55 -21.09
N LYS A 308 -0.26 6.27 -20.47
CA LYS A 308 0.48 5.02 -20.67
C LYS A 308 0.62 4.26 -19.35
N GLN A 309 0.08 3.04 -19.28
CA GLN A 309 0.41 2.14 -18.18
C GLN A 309 1.74 1.45 -18.50
N CYS A 310 2.69 1.55 -17.58
CA CYS A 310 3.98 0.90 -17.71
C CYS A 310 4.14 -0.12 -16.58
N TYR A 311 4.70 -1.27 -16.92
CA TYR A 311 4.94 -2.36 -15.98
C TYR A 311 6.38 -2.85 -16.09
N VAL A 312 6.93 -3.34 -14.99
CA VAL A 312 8.17 -4.12 -15.02
C VAL A 312 7.93 -5.34 -15.92
N ARG A 313 8.88 -5.65 -16.80
CA ARG A 313 8.75 -6.71 -17.79
C ARG A 313 8.66 -8.08 -17.12
N LYS A 314 7.61 -8.84 -17.48
CA LYS A 314 7.34 -10.20 -16.99
C LYS A 314 8.28 -11.20 -17.65
N ARG A 315 8.54 -12.34 -16.99
CA ARG A 315 9.26 -13.51 -17.53
C ARG A 315 10.68 -13.20 -18.02
N TYR A 316 11.35 -12.28 -17.34
CA TYR A 316 12.71 -11.87 -17.70
C TYR A 316 13.66 -11.95 -16.51
N ILE A 317 13.29 -11.35 -15.38
CA ILE A 317 14.08 -11.37 -14.15
C ILE A 317 13.34 -12.23 -13.13
N PHE A 318 13.95 -13.33 -12.75
CA PHE A 318 13.47 -14.20 -11.68
C PHE A 318 14.40 -14.09 -10.47
N ARG A 319 13.85 -14.26 -9.28
CA ARG A 319 14.62 -14.42 -8.05
C ARG A 319 14.28 -15.74 -7.39
N SER A 320 15.25 -16.34 -6.73
CA SER A 320 15.07 -17.58 -5.97
C SER A 320 15.98 -17.62 -4.75
N GLY A 321 15.67 -18.54 -3.83
CA GLY A 321 16.67 -19.04 -2.90
C GLY A 321 17.66 -19.97 -3.60
N ASP A 322 18.37 -20.76 -2.80
CA ASP A 322 19.34 -21.75 -3.25
C ASP A 322 18.72 -22.80 -4.20
N LEU A 323 19.44 -23.11 -5.29
CA LEU A 323 19.00 -24.05 -6.32
C LEU A 323 19.50 -25.48 -6.11
N THR A 324 20.35 -25.78 -5.14
CA THR A 324 21.05 -27.09 -5.04
C THR A 324 20.14 -28.28 -4.83
N ARG A 325 18.91 -28.05 -4.34
CA ARG A 325 17.88 -29.08 -4.10
C ARG A 325 16.87 -29.21 -5.24
N ILE A 326 17.07 -28.50 -6.36
CA ILE A 326 16.16 -28.57 -7.50
C ILE A 326 16.01 -30.01 -8.00
N THR A 327 14.77 -30.43 -8.23
CA THR A 327 14.48 -31.78 -8.75
C THR A 327 14.40 -31.75 -10.28
N GLU A 328 14.30 -32.93 -10.92
CA GLU A 328 14.04 -33.01 -12.37
C GLU A 328 12.75 -32.28 -12.78
N LYS A 329 11.72 -32.28 -11.92
CA LYS A 329 10.49 -31.52 -12.15
C LYS A 329 10.77 -30.01 -12.13
N GLY A 330 11.55 -29.54 -11.16
CA GLY A 330 12.00 -28.15 -11.09
C GLY A 330 12.80 -27.73 -12.32
N ILE A 331 13.75 -28.57 -12.76
CA ILE A 331 14.54 -28.34 -13.98
C ILE A 331 13.63 -28.24 -15.22
N ASN A 332 12.63 -29.11 -15.34
CA ASN A 332 11.65 -29.04 -16.42
C ASN A 332 10.84 -27.73 -16.38
N THR A 333 10.44 -27.27 -15.19
CA THR A 333 9.79 -25.95 -15.04
C THR A 333 10.72 -24.82 -15.52
N LEU A 334 11.99 -24.82 -15.13
CA LEU A 334 12.95 -23.80 -15.59
C LEU A 334 13.14 -23.81 -17.11
N ARG A 335 13.16 -25.01 -17.72
CA ARG A 335 13.22 -25.17 -19.18
C ARG A 335 11.99 -24.58 -19.87
N LEU A 336 10.78 -24.83 -19.35
CA LEU A 336 9.52 -24.28 -19.89
C LEU A 336 9.46 -22.75 -19.80
N LEU A 337 10.12 -22.17 -18.80
CA LEU A 337 10.27 -20.73 -18.64
C LEU A 337 11.38 -20.13 -19.52
N ASN A 338 12.11 -20.97 -20.27
CA ASN A 338 13.26 -20.58 -21.09
C ASN A 338 14.32 -19.82 -20.27
N LEU A 339 14.58 -20.26 -19.04
CA LEU A 339 15.70 -19.74 -18.25
C LEU A 339 17.02 -20.15 -18.91
N GLN A 340 17.94 -19.20 -19.04
CA GLN A 340 19.23 -19.42 -19.69
C GLN A 340 20.42 -19.15 -18.79
N ASP A 341 20.28 -18.23 -17.82
CA ASP A 341 21.39 -17.84 -16.95
C ASP A 341 20.97 -17.82 -15.47
N VAL A 342 21.91 -18.17 -14.59
CA VAL A 342 21.81 -18.04 -13.13
C VAL A 342 22.97 -17.18 -12.65
N PHE A 343 22.65 -16.02 -12.08
CA PHE A 343 23.60 -15.21 -11.33
C PHE A 343 23.62 -15.67 -9.87
N ASP A 344 24.75 -16.23 -9.47
CA ASP A 344 24.96 -16.76 -8.12
C ASP A 344 25.64 -15.73 -7.24
N PHE A 345 24.88 -15.16 -6.29
CA PHE A 345 25.35 -14.13 -5.36
C PHE A 345 25.99 -14.70 -4.09
N ARG A 346 26.02 -16.04 -3.93
CA ARG A 346 26.63 -16.70 -2.77
C ARG A 346 28.12 -16.41 -2.71
N SER A 347 28.64 -16.19 -1.51
CA SER A 347 30.08 -16.11 -1.25
C SER A 347 30.80 -17.42 -1.59
N ASN A 348 32.12 -17.37 -1.72
CA ASN A 348 32.93 -18.58 -1.90
C ASN A 348 32.71 -19.59 -0.75
N VAL A 349 32.60 -19.10 0.48
CA VAL A 349 32.34 -19.91 1.69
C VAL A 349 31.00 -20.64 1.57
N GLU A 350 29.93 -19.94 1.18
CA GLU A 350 28.61 -20.55 0.98
C GLU A 350 28.60 -21.58 -0.16
N VAL A 351 29.30 -21.29 -1.27
CA VAL A 351 29.42 -22.23 -2.40
C VAL A 351 30.17 -23.49 -1.98
N GLN A 352 31.25 -23.37 -1.19
CA GLN A 352 32.01 -24.51 -0.69
C GLN A 352 31.21 -25.35 0.32
N ALA A 353 30.43 -24.71 1.18
CA ALA A 353 29.65 -25.40 2.22
C ALA A 353 28.40 -26.11 1.67
N ILE A 354 27.69 -25.49 0.71
CA ILE A 354 26.40 -25.99 0.20
C ILE A 354 26.59 -26.79 -1.09
N GLY A 355 27.55 -26.39 -1.92
CA GLY A 355 27.81 -26.99 -3.22
C GLY A 355 27.11 -26.30 -4.39
N LEU A 356 27.20 -26.98 -5.53
CA LEU A 356 26.71 -26.54 -6.83
C LEU A 356 25.76 -27.59 -7.40
N VAL A 357 24.84 -27.14 -8.25
CA VAL A 357 24.01 -28.00 -9.09
C VAL A 357 24.24 -27.62 -10.54
N ASP A 358 24.34 -28.64 -11.40
CA ASP A 358 24.32 -28.46 -12.84
C ASP A 358 22.88 -28.51 -13.35
N ILE A 359 22.47 -27.48 -14.08
CA ILE A 359 21.12 -27.38 -14.66
C ILE A 359 21.28 -27.38 -16.17
N PRO A 360 20.93 -28.48 -16.87
CA PRO A 360 21.18 -28.59 -18.30
C PRO A 360 20.58 -27.43 -19.11
N GLY A 361 21.43 -26.76 -19.90
CA GLY A 361 21.04 -25.62 -20.73
C GLY A 361 20.99 -24.27 -20.01
N VAL A 362 21.37 -24.23 -18.72
CA VAL A 362 21.44 -23.00 -17.93
C VAL A 362 22.88 -22.74 -17.53
N ASN A 363 23.39 -21.55 -17.86
CA ASN A 363 24.74 -21.13 -17.54
C ASN A 363 24.79 -20.48 -16.15
N ARG A 364 25.73 -20.92 -15.31
CA ARG A 364 25.96 -20.32 -13.98
C ARG A 364 27.06 -19.28 -14.04
N ILE A 365 26.74 -18.06 -13.62
CA ILE A 365 27.66 -16.93 -13.51
C ILE A 365 27.85 -16.62 -12.03
N HIS A 366 29.05 -16.89 -11.50
CA HIS A 366 29.34 -16.64 -10.09
C HIS A 366 29.78 -15.19 -9.86
N VAL A 367 28.98 -14.45 -9.09
CA VAL A 367 29.15 -13.02 -8.85
C VAL A 367 28.80 -12.70 -7.39
N PRO A 368 29.69 -12.98 -6.43
CA PRO A 368 29.41 -12.81 -5.01
C PRO A 368 29.15 -11.34 -4.66
N VAL A 369 28.14 -11.08 -3.82
CA VAL A 369 27.75 -9.71 -3.40
C VAL A 369 28.71 -9.13 -2.37
N PHE A 370 29.16 -9.94 -1.41
CA PHE A 370 30.29 -9.58 -0.58
C PHE A 370 31.59 -9.84 -1.36
N LYS A 371 32.67 -9.15 -0.98
CA LYS A 371 33.95 -9.30 -1.69
C LYS A 371 34.36 -10.77 -1.71
N ALA A 372 34.69 -11.27 -2.90
CA ALA A 372 35.07 -12.67 -3.09
C ALA A 372 36.28 -13.12 -2.24
N VAL A 373 37.08 -12.15 -1.78
CA VAL A 373 38.29 -12.34 -0.96
C VAL A 373 38.04 -12.25 0.55
N ASP A 374 36.81 -11.94 0.98
CA ASP A 374 36.52 -11.85 2.42
C ASP A 374 36.71 -13.22 3.07
N SER A 375 37.38 -13.22 4.23
CA SER A 375 37.42 -14.40 5.08
C SER A 375 36.04 -14.69 5.67
N GLN A 376 35.87 -15.90 6.19
CA GLN A 376 34.64 -16.31 6.85
C GLN A 376 34.31 -15.38 8.04
N GLU A 377 35.32 -14.97 8.81
CA GLU A 377 35.19 -14.06 9.94
C GLU A 377 34.70 -12.67 9.50
N ALA A 378 35.29 -12.10 8.45
CA ALA A 378 34.89 -10.79 7.94
C ALA A 378 33.44 -10.77 7.43
N LEU A 379 32.97 -11.87 6.82
CA LEU A 379 31.56 -12.01 6.44
C LEU A 379 30.64 -12.08 7.65
N PHE A 380 31.07 -12.75 8.72
CA PHE A 380 30.27 -12.88 9.94
C PHE A 380 30.23 -11.61 10.77
N GLU A 381 31.31 -10.83 10.84
CA GLU A 381 31.30 -9.50 11.47
C GLU A 381 30.26 -8.57 10.84
N LYS A 382 30.19 -8.55 9.50
CA LYS A 382 29.17 -7.77 8.77
C LYS A 382 27.76 -8.26 9.12
N ARG A 383 27.57 -9.57 9.20
CA ARG A 383 26.28 -10.20 9.52
C ARG A 383 25.86 -10.03 10.98
N ALA A 384 26.78 -9.82 11.92
CA ALA A 384 26.44 -9.53 13.30
C ALA A 384 25.62 -8.23 13.46
N LEU A 385 25.70 -7.31 12.50
CA LEU A 385 24.89 -6.09 12.49
C LEU A 385 23.38 -6.35 12.45
N TYR A 386 22.93 -7.50 11.92
CA TYR A 386 21.52 -7.88 11.89
C TYR A 386 20.88 -7.99 13.29
N ASP A 387 21.68 -8.06 14.36
CA ASP A 387 21.16 -8.04 15.73
C ASP A 387 20.56 -6.69 16.15
N GLN A 388 20.81 -5.62 15.39
CA GLN A 388 20.25 -4.28 15.64
C GLN A 388 18.87 -4.09 14.98
N ASP A 389 18.08 -5.17 14.90
CA ASP A 389 16.76 -5.20 14.30
C ASP A 389 16.71 -4.58 12.88
N TYR A 390 15.71 -3.76 12.55
CA TYR A 390 15.53 -3.26 11.18
C TYR A 390 16.63 -2.29 10.74
N GLU A 391 17.22 -1.52 11.66
CA GLU A 391 18.36 -0.63 11.39
C GLU A 391 19.62 -1.43 11.05
N GLY A 392 19.83 -2.55 11.76
CA GLY A 392 20.90 -3.50 11.48
C GLY A 392 20.84 -4.05 10.07
N HIS A 393 19.64 -4.46 9.63
CA HIS A 393 19.41 -4.92 8.27
C HIS A 393 19.74 -3.81 7.25
N SER A 394 19.28 -2.57 7.49
CA SER A 394 19.58 -1.46 6.57
C SER A 394 21.08 -1.22 6.43
N LYS A 395 21.84 -1.26 7.53
CA LYS A 395 23.31 -1.14 7.49
C LYS A 395 23.95 -2.24 6.65
N VAL A 396 23.52 -3.50 6.81
CA VAL A 396 24.03 -4.60 5.98
C VAL A 396 23.66 -4.41 4.51
N TYR A 397 22.45 -3.94 4.21
CA TYR A 397 21.99 -3.67 2.85
C TYR A 397 22.83 -2.57 2.19
N MET A 398 23.16 -1.51 2.91
CA MET A 398 24.06 -0.45 2.44
C MET A 398 25.50 -0.96 2.23
N ILE A 399 25.99 -1.87 3.08
CA ILE A 399 27.28 -2.54 2.84
C ILE A 399 27.22 -3.37 1.55
N MET A 400 26.15 -4.15 1.33
CA MET A 400 25.96 -4.93 0.11
C MET A 400 25.88 -4.05 -1.14
N LEU A 401 25.24 -2.87 -1.08
CA LEU A 401 25.24 -1.88 -2.15
C LEU A 401 26.64 -1.38 -2.48
N ASN A 402 27.46 -1.19 -1.46
CA ASN A 402 28.82 -0.70 -1.63
C ASN A 402 29.77 -1.77 -2.19
N GLU A 403 29.70 -3.00 -1.68
CA GLU A 403 30.64 -4.07 -2.03
C GLU A 403 30.19 -4.89 -3.24
N GLY A 404 28.88 -5.04 -3.45
CA GLY A 404 28.30 -5.85 -4.52
C GLY A 404 28.33 -5.20 -5.90
N ARG A 405 29.04 -4.07 -6.07
CA ARG A 405 29.08 -3.30 -7.32
C ARG A 405 29.46 -4.17 -8.52
N SER A 406 30.48 -5.01 -8.40
CA SER A 406 30.90 -5.91 -9.49
C SER A 406 29.80 -6.91 -9.86
N ALA A 407 29.12 -7.48 -8.87
CA ALA A 407 28.01 -8.39 -9.08
C ALA A 407 26.84 -7.69 -9.78
N TYR A 408 26.40 -6.54 -9.26
CA TYR A 408 25.30 -5.78 -9.86
C TYR A 408 25.64 -5.27 -11.26
N LYS A 409 26.88 -4.84 -11.51
CA LYS A 409 27.36 -4.44 -12.84
C LYS A 409 27.25 -5.60 -13.83
N ALA A 410 27.67 -6.82 -13.45
CA ALA A 410 27.54 -7.99 -14.32
C ALA A 410 26.08 -8.29 -14.70
N VAL A 411 25.15 -8.20 -13.74
CA VAL A 411 23.73 -8.43 -14.02
C VAL A 411 23.13 -7.31 -14.89
N PHE A 412 23.45 -6.04 -14.64
CA PHE A 412 23.00 -4.93 -15.49
C PHE A 412 23.59 -4.99 -16.90
N GLN A 413 24.84 -5.44 -17.07
CA GLN A 413 25.45 -5.71 -18.36
C GLN A 413 24.71 -6.82 -19.12
N HIS A 414 24.25 -7.86 -18.42
CA HIS A 414 23.39 -8.88 -19.00
C HIS A 414 22.04 -8.31 -19.43
N ILE A 415 21.42 -7.46 -18.60
CA ILE A 415 20.17 -6.79 -18.95
C ILE A 415 20.33 -5.94 -20.22
N LEU A 416 21.44 -5.22 -20.33
CA LEU A 416 21.78 -4.38 -21.47
C LEU A 416 21.99 -5.23 -22.75
N SER A 417 22.80 -6.28 -22.66
CA SER A 417 23.31 -7.03 -23.82
C SER A 417 22.39 -8.16 -24.27
N HIS A 418 21.57 -8.71 -23.36
CA HIS A 418 20.78 -9.91 -23.58
C HIS A 418 19.29 -9.74 -23.23
N PRO A 419 18.57 -8.74 -23.81
CA PRO A 419 17.16 -8.46 -23.50
C PRO A 419 16.18 -9.60 -23.77
N LYS A 420 16.63 -10.71 -24.37
CA LYS A 420 15.81 -11.90 -24.68
C LYS A 420 16.26 -13.15 -23.92
N LYS A 421 17.20 -13.05 -22.98
CA LYS A 421 17.69 -14.18 -22.16
C LYS A 421 17.21 -14.03 -20.71
N PRO A 422 16.11 -14.70 -20.33
CA PRO A 422 15.63 -14.71 -18.95
C PRO A 422 16.66 -15.33 -18.01
N PHE A 423 16.77 -14.76 -16.81
CA PHE A 423 17.77 -15.19 -15.83
C PHE A 423 17.22 -15.24 -14.41
N ILE A 424 17.89 -16.02 -13.57
CA ILE A 424 17.62 -16.13 -12.12
C ILE A 424 18.73 -15.40 -11.37
N ILE A 425 18.35 -14.73 -10.29
CA ILE A 425 19.27 -14.26 -9.24
C ILE A 425 19.06 -15.14 -8.02
N GLN A 426 20.10 -15.88 -7.63
CA GLN A 426 20.05 -16.76 -6.47
C GLN A 426 20.99 -16.31 -5.36
N CYS A 427 20.60 -16.60 -4.11
CA CYS A 427 21.47 -16.59 -2.94
C CYS A 427 20.94 -17.57 -1.88
N THR A 428 21.77 -17.93 -0.91
CA THR A 428 21.36 -18.80 0.22
C THR A 428 20.40 -18.10 1.18
N GLY A 429 20.59 -16.79 1.36
CA GLY A 429 19.71 -15.93 2.17
C GLY A 429 18.68 -15.18 1.33
N ASN A 430 18.15 -14.10 1.91
CA ASN A 430 17.06 -13.31 1.33
C ASN A 430 17.53 -11.95 0.78
N ASP A 431 18.72 -11.52 1.19
CA ASP A 431 19.07 -10.10 1.15
C ASP A 431 19.81 -9.71 -0.12
N GLY A 432 20.80 -10.50 -0.55
CA GLY A 432 21.62 -10.16 -1.73
C GLY A 432 20.78 -10.05 -3.02
N ASN A 433 19.84 -10.97 -3.24
CA ASN A 433 18.89 -10.87 -4.35
C ASN A 433 17.83 -9.78 -4.12
N GLY A 434 17.47 -9.48 -2.86
CA GLY A 434 16.55 -8.41 -2.49
C GLY A 434 17.06 -7.02 -2.85
N ILE A 435 18.36 -6.74 -2.61
CA ILE A 435 18.98 -5.46 -2.95
C ILE A 435 19.04 -5.23 -4.45
N PHE A 436 19.39 -6.25 -5.23
CA PHE A 436 19.34 -6.10 -6.68
C PHE A 436 17.90 -5.90 -7.18
N CYS A 437 16.93 -6.63 -6.63
CA CYS A 437 15.52 -6.43 -6.96
C CYS A 437 15.07 -5.00 -6.63
N MET A 438 15.48 -4.46 -5.48
CA MET A 438 15.26 -3.06 -5.11
C MET A 438 15.82 -2.10 -6.16
N LEU A 439 17.08 -2.27 -6.60
CA LEU A 439 17.69 -1.43 -7.64
C LEU A 439 16.90 -1.46 -8.95
N VAL A 440 16.51 -2.65 -9.43
CA VAL A 440 15.70 -2.81 -10.66
C VAL A 440 14.34 -2.14 -10.53
N LEU A 441 13.60 -2.42 -9.46
CA LEU A 441 12.25 -1.88 -9.27
C LEU A 441 12.28 -0.35 -9.10
N LYS A 442 13.24 0.18 -8.34
CA LYS A 442 13.42 1.62 -8.14
C LYS A 442 13.85 2.31 -9.45
N LEU A 443 14.72 1.70 -10.26
CA LEU A 443 15.07 2.19 -11.60
C LEU A 443 13.86 2.29 -12.54
N CYS A 444 12.89 1.38 -12.38
CA CYS A 444 11.62 1.42 -13.11
C CYS A 444 10.62 2.47 -12.57
N GLY A 445 10.89 3.09 -11.42
CA GLY A 445 9.96 4.00 -10.76
C GLY A 445 8.78 3.28 -10.10
N VAL A 446 8.99 2.06 -9.61
CA VAL A 446 8.03 1.34 -8.75
C VAL A 446 7.98 2.03 -7.38
N ASN A 447 6.80 2.08 -6.75
CA ASN A 447 6.62 2.70 -5.44
C ASN A 447 7.39 1.96 -4.34
N ASP A 448 8.02 2.71 -3.43
CA ASP A 448 8.86 2.18 -2.35
C ASP A 448 8.14 1.18 -1.44
N ASP A 449 6.83 1.36 -1.20
CA ASP A 449 6.01 0.40 -0.45
C ASP A 449 5.94 -0.95 -1.20
N ILE A 450 5.75 -0.93 -2.53
CA ILE A 450 5.73 -2.15 -3.34
C ILE A 450 7.10 -2.84 -3.28
N ILE A 451 8.19 -2.09 -3.34
CA ILE A 451 9.55 -2.63 -3.26
C ILE A 451 9.79 -3.30 -1.90
N ALA A 452 9.45 -2.62 -0.81
CA ALA A 452 9.60 -3.16 0.54
C ALA A 452 8.73 -4.39 0.77
N ARG A 453 7.47 -4.38 0.30
CA ARG A 453 6.56 -5.53 0.41
C ARG A 453 6.98 -6.72 -0.47
N GLU A 454 7.57 -6.47 -1.64
CA GLU A 454 8.14 -7.54 -2.48
C GLU A 454 9.28 -8.27 -1.77
N ASN A 455 10.16 -7.53 -1.09
CA ASN A 455 11.23 -8.12 -0.30
C ASN A 455 10.66 -8.90 0.90
N GLU A 456 9.71 -8.29 1.62
CA GLU A 456 9.13 -8.83 2.85
C GLU A 456 8.44 -10.18 2.68
N ILE A 457 7.81 -10.44 1.53
CA ILE A 457 7.15 -11.73 1.25
C ILE A 457 8.11 -12.91 1.37
N THR A 458 9.42 -12.68 1.19
CA THR A 458 10.42 -13.74 1.40
C THR A 458 10.30 -14.40 2.78
N GLY A 459 9.95 -13.63 3.82
CA GLY A 459 9.72 -14.12 5.17
C GLY A 459 8.48 -15.01 5.34
N ARG A 460 7.61 -15.10 4.33
CA ARG A 460 6.35 -15.87 4.33
C ARG A 460 6.44 -17.21 3.59
N ASN A 461 7.62 -17.59 3.13
CA ASN A 461 7.80 -18.89 2.50
C ASN A 461 7.50 -20.02 3.51
N SER A 462 6.64 -20.97 3.14
CA SER A 462 6.26 -22.10 3.99
C SER A 462 7.44 -23.00 4.38
N GLN A 463 8.52 -22.98 3.59
CA GLN A 463 9.74 -23.76 3.85
C GLN A 463 10.82 -22.97 4.60
N ARG A 464 10.51 -21.76 5.11
CA ARG A 464 11.48 -20.87 5.77
C ARG A 464 12.27 -21.53 6.90
N GLU A 465 11.61 -22.32 7.75
CA GLU A 465 12.28 -23.00 8.88
C GLU A 465 13.35 -24.00 8.42
N VAL A 466 13.16 -24.63 7.26
CA VAL A 466 14.17 -25.53 6.67
C VAL A 466 15.41 -24.73 6.27
N VAL A 467 15.22 -23.59 5.57
CA VAL A 467 16.33 -22.71 5.18
C VAL A 467 17.10 -22.19 6.37
N ILE A 468 16.38 -21.76 7.42
CA ILE A 468 16.98 -21.26 8.65
C ILE A 468 17.85 -22.33 9.30
N LYS A 469 17.38 -23.58 9.34
CA LYS A 469 18.15 -24.70 9.89
C LYS A 469 19.39 -25.02 9.05
N ASP A 470 19.25 -25.08 7.73
CA ASP A 470 20.38 -25.33 6.82
C ASP A 470 21.44 -24.22 6.96
N TYR A 471 21.00 -22.97 7.01
CA TYR A 471 21.87 -21.82 7.16
C TYR A 471 22.55 -21.80 8.53
N TYR A 472 21.84 -22.21 9.59
CA TYR A 472 22.42 -22.35 10.91
C TYR A 472 23.57 -23.36 10.94
N GLU A 473 23.46 -24.51 10.25
CA GLU A 473 24.56 -25.48 10.23
C GLU A 473 25.82 -24.92 9.53
N ILE A 474 25.67 -24.06 8.52
CA ILE A 474 26.80 -23.37 7.86
C ILE A 474 27.46 -22.36 8.81
N CYS A 475 26.64 -21.67 9.61
CA CYS A 475 27.04 -20.60 10.50
C CYS A 475 27.31 -21.07 11.95
N LYS A 476 27.32 -22.38 12.17
CA LYS A 476 27.38 -22.99 13.50
C LYS A 476 28.69 -22.61 14.20
N GLY A 477 28.56 -22.17 15.45
CA GLY A 477 29.68 -21.66 16.24
C GLY A 477 29.90 -20.15 16.16
N PHE A 478 29.26 -19.46 15.19
CA PHE A 478 29.34 -17.99 15.05
C PHE A 478 28.03 -17.30 15.40
N PHE A 479 26.89 -17.95 15.14
CA PHE A 479 25.57 -17.40 15.42
C PHE A 479 24.68 -18.41 16.15
N THR A 480 23.80 -17.89 17.00
CA THR A 480 22.69 -18.63 17.61
C THR A 480 21.52 -18.77 16.61
N MET A 481 20.63 -19.73 16.85
CA MET A 481 19.44 -19.92 16.00
C MET A 481 18.57 -18.66 15.93
N ASP A 482 18.45 -17.91 17.03
CA ASP A 482 17.69 -16.66 17.06
C ASP A 482 18.36 -15.54 16.25
N GLN A 483 19.70 -15.47 16.27
CA GLN A 483 20.45 -14.57 15.40
C GLN A 483 20.21 -14.91 13.93
N ILE A 484 20.25 -16.20 13.54
CA ILE A 484 19.94 -16.61 12.16
C ILE A 484 18.50 -16.27 11.78
N LYS A 485 17.53 -16.51 12.67
CA LYS A 485 16.12 -16.13 12.44
C LYS A 485 15.95 -14.64 12.19
N ARG A 486 16.68 -13.80 12.93
CA ARG A 486 16.73 -12.34 12.72
C ARG A 486 17.40 -11.99 11.40
N MET A 487 18.59 -12.52 11.13
CA MET A 487 19.32 -12.29 9.87
C MET A 487 18.51 -12.64 8.62
N MET A 488 17.71 -13.71 8.70
CA MET A 488 16.85 -14.15 7.61
C MET A 488 15.47 -13.49 7.63
N SER A 489 15.25 -12.47 8.47
CA SER A 489 14.03 -11.68 8.47
C SER A 489 14.11 -10.62 7.38
N ALA A 490 13.09 -10.55 6.53
CA ALA A 490 12.97 -9.52 5.51
C ALA A 490 11.93 -8.51 5.99
N LYS A 491 12.28 -7.63 6.92
CA LYS A 491 11.30 -6.67 7.47
C LYS A 491 11.02 -5.55 6.46
N TYR A 492 9.76 -5.12 6.39
CA TYR A 492 9.34 -3.99 5.58
C TYR A 492 10.12 -2.71 5.93
N GLU A 493 10.26 -2.44 7.24
CA GLU A 493 10.95 -1.25 7.77
C GLU A 493 12.40 -1.19 7.33
N SER A 494 13.09 -2.33 7.28
CA SER A 494 14.48 -2.41 6.84
C SER A 494 14.64 -1.91 5.42
N MET A 495 13.80 -2.37 4.49
CA MET A 495 13.88 -1.96 3.09
C MET A 495 13.46 -0.49 2.90
N ILE A 496 12.48 0.00 3.65
CA ILE A 496 12.11 1.42 3.62
C ILE A 496 13.26 2.31 4.10
N LEU A 497 13.91 1.96 5.21
CA LEU A 497 15.06 2.69 5.71
C LEU A 497 16.20 2.68 4.69
N THR A 498 16.50 1.52 4.10
CA THR A 498 17.52 1.40 3.05
C THR A 498 17.19 2.25 1.82
N LEU A 499 15.93 2.30 1.39
CA LEU A 499 15.52 3.14 0.26
C LEU A 499 15.74 4.64 0.53
N HIS A 500 15.47 5.09 1.77
CA HIS A 500 15.75 6.47 2.18
C HIS A 500 17.26 6.74 2.22
N GLU A 501 18.04 5.91 2.94
CA GLU A 501 19.49 6.04 3.03
C GLU A 501 20.16 5.95 1.65
N PHE A 502 19.65 5.11 0.75
CA PHE A 502 20.11 5.01 -0.63
C PHE A 502 19.94 6.32 -1.39
N VAL A 503 18.78 6.97 -1.28
CA VAL A 503 18.52 8.26 -1.93
C VAL A 503 19.40 9.35 -1.31
N ASP A 504 19.60 9.35 0.00
CA ASP A 504 20.46 10.33 0.66
C ASP A 504 21.93 10.23 0.21
N ILE A 505 22.44 9.01 0.02
CA ILE A 505 23.85 8.76 -0.36
C ILE A 505 24.07 8.84 -1.88
N TYR A 506 23.20 8.21 -2.67
CA TYR A 506 23.39 8.04 -4.11
C TYR A 506 22.51 8.95 -4.96
N GLY A 507 21.47 9.57 -4.38
CA GLY A 507 20.49 10.43 -5.06
C GLY A 507 19.46 9.64 -5.86
N SER A 508 19.90 8.78 -6.77
CA SER A 508 19.01 7.95 -7.60
C SER A 508 19.70 6.66 -8.06
N VAL A 509 18.92 5.71 -8.58
CA VAL A 509 19.50 4.48 -9.13
C VAL A 509 20.30 4.79 -10.40
N GLU A 510 19.87 5.75 -11.21
CA GLU A 510 20.60 6.21 -12.38
C GLU A 510 21.98 6.76 -12.00
N ASN A 511 22.05 7.56 -10.92
CA ASN A 511 23.31 8.05 -10.39
C ASN A 511 24.20 6.91 -9.88
N TYR A 512 23.61 5.92 -9.19
CA TYR A 512 24.34 4.74 -8.74
C TYR A 512 24.94 3.95 -9.92
N LEU A 513 24.12 3.65 -10.93
CA LEU A 513 24.55 2.96 -12.16
C LEU A 513 25.65 3.75 -12.90
N ASN A 514 25.51 5.07 -12.97
CA ASN A 514 26.47 5.90 -13.70
C ASN A 514 27.80 6.07 -12.96
N LYS A 515 27.76 6.52 -11.70
CA LYS A 515 28.97 6.91 -10.95
C LYS A 515 29.70 5.72 -10.32
N TYR A 516 28.98 4.64 -9.99
CA TYR A 516 29.53 3.54 -9.21
C TYR A 516 29.61 2.22 -9.99
N LEU A 517 28.75 2.04 -11.01
CA LEU A 517 28.82 0.89 -11.92
C LEU A 517 29.35 1.24 -13.31
N GLU A 518 29.62 2.53 -13.56
CA GLU A 518 30.24 3.05 -14.79
C GLU A 518 29.43 2.84 -16.07
N PHE A 519 28.09 2.80 -15.97
CA PHE A 519 27.22 2.82 -17.15
C PHE A 519 27.03 4.25 -17.67
N THR A 520 27.08 4.41 -18.99
CA THR A 520 26.70 5.66 -19.65
C THR A 520 25.20 5.91 -19.56
N GLN A 521 24.78 7.17 -19.72
CA GLN A 521 23.35 7.51 -19.73
C GLN A 521 22.56 6.78 -20.83
N GLN A 522 23.19 6.53 -21.98
CA GLN A 522 22.57 5.78 -23.08
C GLN A 522 22.33 4.32 -22.70
N GLU A 523 23.31 3.67 -22.05
CA GLU A 523 23.16 2.31 -21.55
C GLU A 523 22.10 2.22 -20.46
N ILE A 524 22.04 3.19 -19.54
CA ILE A 524 21.00 3.24 -18.49
C ILE A 524 19.60 3.34 -19.13
N ASN A 525 19.43 4.19 -20.14
CA ASN A 525 18.17 4.32 -20.86
C ASN A 525 17.80 3.01 -21.58
N GLN A 526 18.79 2.32 -22.18
CA GLN A 526 18.55 1.03 -22.83
C GLN A 526 18.21 -0.08 -21.81
N ILE A 527 18.89 -0.11 -20.66
CA ILE A 527 18.58 -1.00 -19.54
C ILE A 527 17.13 -0.82 -19.13
N LYS A 528 16.69 0.43 -18.89
CA LYS A 528 15.29 0.76 -18.57
C LYS A 528 14.32 0.22 -19.62
N ASN A 529 14.60 0.47 -20.90
CA ASN A 529 13.76 -0.02 -22.00
C ASN A 529 13.69 -1.56 -22.04
N ASN A 530 14.77 -2.26 -21.69
CA ASN A 530 14.81 -3.73 -21.69
C ASN A 530 14.00 -4.36 -20.54
N ILE A 531 13.79 -3.64 -19.42
CA ILE A 531 13.14 -4.13 -18.20
C ILE A 531 11.71 -3.63 -18.00
N ILE A 532 11.16 -2.86 -18.94
CA ILE A 532 9.78 -2.37 -18.88
C ILE A 532 8.93 -2.86 -20.05
N THR A 533 7.63 -2.72 -19.91
CA THR A 533 6.64 -2.95 -20.96
C THR A 533 5.59 -1.85 -20.88
N GLU A 534 5.49 -1.05 -21.94
CA GLU A 534 4.43 -0.05 -22.08
C GLU A 534 3.18 -0.68 -22.70
N ILE A 535 2.04 -0.52 -22.03
CA ILE A 535 0.73 -0.86 -22.57
C ILE A 535 0.07 0.44 -23.01
N THR A 536 -0.13 0.58 -24.32
CA THR A 536 -0.90 1.69 -24.89
C THR A 536 -2.33 1.22 -25.09
N TYR A 537 -3.27 1.78 -24.33
CA TYR A 537 -4.69 1.53 -24.56
C TYR A 537 -5.14 2.38 -25.75
N PHE A 538 -5.52 1.72 -26.84
CA PHE A 538 -6.16 2.42 -27.95
C PHE A 538 -7.61 2.72 -27.57
N SER A 539 -7.88 3.95 -27.17
CA SER A 539 -9.25 4.46 -27.06
C SER A 539 -9.79 4.63 -28.48
N LEU A 540 -10.55 3.66 -28.98
CA LEU A 540 -11.54 3.98 -30.00
C LEU A 540 -12.51 4.94 -29.31
N LYS A 541 -12.57 6.20 -29.75
CA LYS A 541 -13.78 7.00 -29.57
C LYS A 541 -14.92 6.21 -30.21
N ARG A 542 -15.57 5.35 -29.44
CA ARG A 542 -16.85 4.77 -29.82
C ARG A 542 -17.80 5.96 -29.83
N ASN A 543 -18.20 6.40 -31.02
CA ASN A 543 -19.41 7.21 -31.16
C ASN A 543 -20.52 6.41 -30.47
N ASN A 544 -20.99 6.91 -29.34
CA ASN A 544 -22.01 6.26 -28.50
C ASN A 544 -23.39 6.15 -29.19
N ASP A 545 -23.53 6.61 -30.43
CA ASP A 545 -24.79 6.57 -31.19
C ASP A 545 -25.12 5.23 -31.86
N LEU A 546 -24.18 4.28 -31.92
CA LEU A 546 -24.39 3.03 -32.68
C LEU A 546 -24.67 1.78 -31.84
N TYR A 547 -24.58 1.83 -30.51
CA TYR A 547 -24.83 0.66 -29.64
C TYR A 547 -26.25 0.58 -29.04
N PHE A 548 -27.07 1.63 -29.18
CA PHE A 548 -28.45 1.65 -28.68
C PHE A 548 -29.53 1.34 -29.73
N LYS A 549 -29.16 0.89 -30.94
CA LYS A 549 -30.12 0.54 -32.01
C LYS A 549 -30.26 -0.95 -32.34
N SER A 550 -29.69 -1.86 -31.55
CA SER A 550 -29.86 -3.31 -31.78
C SER A 550 -30.43 -4.08 -30.58
N VAL A 551 -30.96 -3.39 -29.57
CA VAL A 551 -31.74 -4.02 -28.49
C VAL A 551 -32.92 -3.10 -28.14
N LEU A 552 -33.90 -3.06 -29.05
CA LEU A 552 -35.30 -2.73 -28.77
C LEU A 552 -36.17 -3.67 -29.61
#